data_AF-A0A357NAN2-F1
#
_entry.id   AF-A0A357NAN2-F1
#
_cell.length_a   1.000
_cell.length_b   1.000
_cell.length_c   1.000
_cell.angle_alpha   90.00
_cell.angle_beta   90.00
_cell.angle_gamma   90.00
#
_symmetry.space_group_name_H-M   'P 1'
#
loop_
_entity.id
_entity.type
_entity.pdbx_description
1 polymer ?
#
loop_
_entity_poly.entity_id
_entity_poly.type
_entity_poly.pdbx_seq_one_letter_code
_entity_poly.pdbx_strand_id
1 'polypeptide(L)' 'MLDVNNFDSMRIGLASPEQIRAWSHGEVKKPETINYRTLKPEREGLFCEKIFGPTRDWECHCGKY' A
#
# COMPACT_ATOMS: atom_id res chain seq x y z
N MET A 1 -4.39 -18.91 8.05
CA MET A 1 -5.20 -18.29 6.98
C MET A 1 -6.48 -17.82 7.64
N LEU A 2 -6.78 -16.53 7.61
CA LEU A 2 -8.06 -16.04 8.14
C LEU A 2 -9.18 -16.56 7.24
N ASP A 3 -10.14 -17.27 7.81
CA ASP A 3 -11.31 -17.75 7.07
C ASP A 3 -12.27 -16.57 6.86
N VAL A 4 -12.40 -16.13 5.62
CA VAL A 4 -13.26 -15.02 5.21
C VAL A 4 -14.70 -15.45 4.94
N ASN A 5 -15.01 -16.76 5.01
CA ASN A 5 -16.33 -17.29 4.66
C ASN A 5 -17.29 -17.37 5.85
N ASN A 6 -16.81 -17.15 7.09
CA ASN A 6 -17.62 -17.27 8.29
C ASN A 6 -18.08 -15.90 8.80
N PHE A 7 -19.21 -15.41 8.32
CA PHE A 7 -19.88 -14.20 8.82
C PHE A 7 -21.40 -14.28 8.65
N ASP A 8 -22.16 -13.74 9.59
CA ASP A 8 -23.64 -13.79 9.58
C ASP A 8 -24.27 -12.71 8.67
N SER A 9 -23.61 -11.57 8.49
CA SER A 9 -24.11 -10.46 7.68
C SER A 9 -23.00 -9.51 7.22
N MET A 10 -23.27 -8.74 6.16
CA MET A 10 -22.37 -7.74 5.60
C MET A 10 -23.02 -6.35 5.67
N ARG A 11 -22.25 -5.35 6.12
CA ARG A 11 -22.70 -3.96 6.21
C ARG A 11 -21.99 -3.10 5.17
N ILE A 12 -22.75 -2.24 4.50
CA ILE A 12 -22.24 -1.19 3.61
C ILE A 12 -22.69 0.18 4.13
N GLY A 13 -21.86 1.19 3.93
CA GLY A 13 -22.14 2.56 4.35
C GLY A 13 -21.13 3.53 3.75
N LEU A 14 -21.40 4.82 3.91
CA LEU A 14 -20.46 5.86 3.49
C LEU A 14 -19.23 5.85 4.42
N ALA A 15 -18.04 5.91 3.83
CA ALA A 15 -16.80 6.04 4.56
C ALA A 15 -16.52 7.52 4.87
N SER A 16 -16.21 7.84 6.13
CA SER A 16 -15.78 9.19 6.51
C SER A 16 -14.31 9.43 6.11
N PRO A 17 -13.87 10.70 5.98
CA PRO A 17 -12.46 11.01 5.71
C PRO A 17 -11.49 10.40 6.73
N GLU A 18 -11.90 10.27 7.99
CA GLU A 18 -11.11 9.65 9.07
C GLU A 18 -10.97 8.15 8.86
N GLN A 19 -12.04 7.46 8.44
CA GLN A 19 -11.99 6.04 8.10
C GLN A 19 -11.06 5.77 6.92
N ILE A 20 -11.14 6.59 5.87
CA ILE A 20 -10.27 6.45 4.68
C ILE A 20 -8.80 6.61 5.08
N ARG A 21 -8.48 7.58 5.94
CA ARG A 21 -7.11 7.77 6.44
C ARG A 21 -6.66 6.62 7.35
N ALA A 22 -7.56 6.05 8.14
CA ALA A 22 -7.26 4.92 9.02
C ALA A 22 -6.94 3.63 8.24
N TRP A 23 -7.53 3.44 7.05
CA TRP A 23 -7.20 2.32 6.16
C TRP A 23 -5.89 2.51 5.40
N SER A 24 -5.45 3.75 5.23
CA SER A 24 -4.25 4.05 4.47
C SER A 24 -2.98 3.78 5.27
N HIS A 25 -1.97 3.22 4.59
CA HIS A 25 -0.63 3.02 5.12
C HIS A 25 0.32 4.20 4.83
N GLY A 26 -0.15 5.22 4.11
CA GLY A 26 0.63 6.41 3.78
C GLY A 26 0.03 7.26 2.66
N GLU A 27 0.50 8.50 2.54
CA GLU A 27 0.03 9.44 1.53
C GLU A 27 0.89 9.35 0.26
N VAL A 28 0.24 9.24 -0.90
CA VAL A 28 0.88 9.36 -2.21
C VAL A 28 0.90 10.84 -2.60
N LYS A 29 2.09 11.40 -2.75
CA LYS A 29 2.27 12.84 -3.06
C LYS A 29 2.66 13.09 -4.52
N LYS A 30 3.12 12.04 -5.18
CA LYS A 30 3.83 12.09 -6.45
C LYS A 30 3.12 11.23 -7.50
N PRO A 31 2.93 11.73 -8.73
CA PRO A 31 2.30 10.94 -9.80
C PRO A 31 3.23 9.89 -10.40
N GLU A 32 4.52 9.93 -10.09
CA GLU A 32 5.50 8.99 -10.63
C GLU A 32 5.21 7.54 -10.20
N THR A 33 5.54 6.61 -11.08
CA THR A 33 5.26 5.18 -10.89
C THR A 33 6.54 4.42 -10.53
N ILE A 34 7.28 4.01 -11.56
CA ILE A 34 8.53 3.27 -11.44
C ILE A 34 9.61 3.99 -12.25
N ASN A 35 10.85 3.85 -11.80
CA ASN A 35 11.99 4.36 -12.55
C ASN A 35 12.23 3.49 -13.79
N TYR A 36 12.32 4.10 -14.97
CA TYR A 36 12.50 3.36 -16.22
C TYR A 36 13.87 2.66 -16.35
N ARG A 37 14.90 3.09 -15.60
CA ARG A 37 16.25 2.49 -15.67
C ARG A 37 16.42 1.40 -14.63
N THR A 38 16.05 1.69 -13.39
CA THR A 38 16.28 0.77 -12.26
C THR A 38 15.12 -0.20 -12.05
N LEU A 39 13.96 0.07 -12.66
CA LEU A 39 12.69 -0.64 -12.44
C LEU A 39 12.24 -0.61 -10.98
N LYS A 40 12.83 0.25 -10.15
CA LYS A 40 12.45 0.41 -8.75
C LYS A 40 11.28 1.41 -8.64
N PRO A 41 10.34 1.18 -7.72
CA PRO A 41 9.28 2.14 -7.45
C PRO A 41 9.82 3.48 -6.95
N GLU A 42 9.19 4.57 -7.39
CA GLU A 42 9.56 5.92 -6.96
C GLU A 42 9.03 6.22 -5.55
N ARG A 43 9.83 6.93 -4.76
CA ARG A 43 9.49 7.26 -3.36
C ARG A 43 8.36 8.28 -3.32
N GLU A 44 7.32 7.99 -2.52
CA GLU A 44 6.05 8.73 -2.45
C GLU A 44 5.19 8.67 -3.72
N GLY A 45 5.59 7.85 -4.70
CA GLY A 45 4.84 7.58 -5.92
C GLY A 45 3.75 6.53 -5.76
N LEU A 46 3.06 6.23 -6.86
CA LEU A 46 1.91 5.32 -6.89
C LEU A 46 2.24 3.87 -6.50
N PHE A 47 3.51 3.46 -6.59
CA PHE A 47 3.98 2.11 -6.22
C PHE A 47 4.96 2.13 -5.05
N CYS A 48 4.96 3.18 -4.22
CA CYS A 48 5.97 3.36 -3.18
C CYS A 48 5.99 2.20 -2.17
N GLU A 49 7.15 1.55 -2.03
CA GLU A 49 7.33 0.40 -1.12
C GLU A 49 7.13 0.74 0.35
N LYS A 50 7.27 2.02 0.73
CA LYS A 50 6.98 2.49 2.09
C LYS A 50 5.49 2.46 2.41
N ILE A 51 4.63 2.66 1.41
CA ILE A 51 3.17 2.73 1.58
C ILE A 51 2.57 1.35 1.39
N PHE A 52 2.94 0.65 0.32
CA PHE A 52 2.28 -0.59 -0.09
C PHE A 52 3.04 -1.87 0.31
N GLY A 53 4.26 -1.74 0.83
CA GLY A 53 5.13 -2.87 1.18
C GLY A 53 6.21 -3.16 0.14
N PRO A 54 7.15 -4.07 0.47
CA PRO A 54 8.30 -4.34 -0.38
C PRO A 54 7.90 -5.09 -1.66
N THR A 55 8.62 -4.85 -2.76
CA THR A 55 8.41 -5.60 -4.02
C THR A 55 8.99 -7.01 -4.00
N ARG A 56 9.90 -7.29 -3.05
CA ARG A 56 10.59 -8.57 -2.89
C ARG A 56 10.51 -9.03 -1.45
N ASP A 57 10.46 -10.33 -1.26
CA ASP A 57 10.34 -10.91 0.07
C ASP A 57 11.54 -10.51 0.93
N TRP A 58 11.25 -9.89 2.06
CA TRP A 58 12.21 -9.47 3.08
C TRP A 58 13.26 -8.44 2.65
N GLU A 59 13.22 -7.92 1.42
CA GLU A 59 14.16 -6.89 0.94
C GLU A 59 13.55 -5.48 1.04
N CYS A 60 14.29 -4.54 1.62
CA CYS A 60 13.98 -3.13 1.67
C CYS A 60 14.50 -2.38 0.43
N HIS A 61 13.81 -1.31 0.04
CA HIS A 61 14.18 -0.45 -1.08
C HIS A 61 15.67 -0.04 -1.12
N CYS A 62 16.24 0.27 0.05
CA CYS A 62 17.63 0.70 0.21
C CYS A 62 18.65 -0.44 0.15
N GLY A 63 18.20 -1.70 0.14
CA GLY A 63 19.05 -2.90 0.09
C GLY A 63 19.82 -3.18 1.38
N LYS A 64 19.51 -2.50 2.48
CA LYS A 64 20.19 -2.71 3.77
C LYS A 64 19.71 -3.99 4.49
N TYR A 65 18.43 -4.32 4.31
CA TYR A 65 17.76 -5.49 4.86
C TYR A 65 17.02 -6.16 3.72
#